data_AF-A0AAX0J0K5-F1
#
_entry.id   AF-A0AAX0J0K5-F1
#
_cell.length_a   1.000
_cell.length_b   1.000
_cell.length_c   1.000
_cell.angle_alpha   90.00
_cell.angle_beta   90.00
_cell.angle_gamma   90.00
#
_symmetry.space_group_name_H-M   'P 1'
#
loop_
_entity.id
_entity.type
_entity.pdbx_description
1 polymer ?
#
loop_
_entity_poly.entity_id
_entity_poly.type
_entity_poly.pdbx_seq_one_letter_code
_entity_poly.pdbx_strand_id
1 'polypeptide(L)'
;MISVIDVLSGPADNPTVVMWHVHTSPDYPTSLMSGAWVLGPAESHGVDSLGSLLTNTWALPLTPAAAALVPAGIPVISLDDVRAAVEAGLGEIKSVIASAKQDNPKLVAPRFNALPTISPDDFRAAYHGEPQAETAWSAASAVAAWMQTWLDIEQQRRSRAYLKDALGSSARSLPLHLLPTR
;
A
#
# COMPACT_ATOMS: atom_id res chain seq x y z
N MET A 1 5.82 4.74 -0.03
CA MET A 1 4.52 5.31 -0.45
C MET A 1 4.03 4.51 -1.64
N ILE A 2 2.72 4.30 -1.75
CA ILE A 2 2.08 3.71 -2.93
C ILE A 2 1.27 4.80 -3.63
N SER A 3 1.43 4.92 -4.94
CA SER A 3 0.65 5.82 -5.80
C SER A 3 -0.34 4.99 -6.60
N VAL A 4 -1.62 5.07 -6.28
CA VAL A 4 -2.71 4.44 -7.02
C VAL A 4 -3.03 5.33 -8.22
N ILE A 5 -3.01 4.77 -9.43
CA ILE A 5 -3.15 5.53 -10.68
C ILE A 5 -4.28 4.92 -11.51
N ASP A 6 -5.25 5.74 -11.88
CA ASP A 6 -6.28 5.40 -12.84
C ASP A 6 -6.23 6.34 -14.05
N VAL A 7 -6.64 5.83 -15.21
CA VAL A 7 -6.76 6.60 -16.43
C VAL A 7 -8.23 6.65 -16.81
N LEU A 8 -8.77 7.86 -16.78
CA LEU A 8 -10.10 8.16 -17.27
C LEU A 8 -10.05 8.33 -18.79
N SER A 9 -11.15 7.99 -19.45
CA SER A 9 -11.33 8.12 -20.89
C SER A 9 -10.90 9.49 -21.42
N GLY A 10 -10.20 9.46 -22.56
CA GLY A 10 -9.68 10.61 -23.30
C GLY A 10 -9.01 10.11 -24.59
N PRO A 11 -8.65 10.98 -25.55
CA PRO A 11 -7.86 10.55 -26.70
C PRO A 11 -6.50 10.01 -26.22
N ALA A 12 -5.97 8.99 -26.90
CA ALA A 12 -4.81 8.21 -26.42
C ALA A 12 -3.53 9.05 -26.21
N ASP A 13 -3.46 10.21 -26.85
CA ASP A 13 -2.39 11.20 -26.78
C ASP A 13 -2.59 12.25 -25.68
N ASN A 14 -3.76 12.30 -25.01
CA ASN A 14 -4.03 13.30 -23.98
C ASN A 14 -5.10 12.83 -22.95
N PRO A 15 -4.78 11.81 -22.12
CA PRO A 15 -5.73 11.26 -21.17
C PRO A 15 -5.94 12.16 -19.95
N THR A 16 -7.03 11.91 -19.21
CA THR A 16 -7.19 12.39 -17.84
C THR A 16 -6.75 11.28 -16.89
N VAL A 17 -5.89 11.59 -15.93
CA VAL A 17 -5.34 10.66 -14.94
C VAL A 17 -5.85 11.04 -13.56
N VAL A 18 -6.36 10.08 -12.81
CA VAL A 18 -6.63 10.27 -11.38
C VAL A 18 -5.58 9.52 -10.59
N MET A 19 -4.98 10.18 -9.60
CA MET A 19 -3.96 9.56 -8.77
C MET A 19 -4.18 9.86 -7.30
N TRP A 20 -3.90 8.86 -6.46
CA TRP A 20 -3.96 8.97 -5.01
C TRP A 20 -2.71 8.40 -4.35
N HIS A 21 -2.15 9.13 -3.39
CA HIS A 21 -1.01 8.67 -2.60
C HIS A 21 -1.45 8.06 -1.26
N VAL A 22 -0.85 6.92 -0.92
CA VAL A 22 -1.02 6.24 0.36
C VAL A 22 0.35 6.06 1.03
N HIS A 23 0.52 6.67 2.21
CA HIS A 23 1.71 6.47 3.02
C HIS A 23 1.78 5.03 3.54
N THR A 24 2.96 4.43 3.42
CA THR A 24 3.26 3.07 3.88
C THR A 24 4.17 3.05 5.11
N SER A 25 4.46 4.23 5.67
CA SER A 25 5.26 4.38 6.89
C SER A 25 4.34 4.48 8.11
N PRO A 26 4.70 3.84 9.23
CA PRO A 26 3.95 3.94 10.49
C PRO A 26 3.95 5.34 11.11
N ASP A 27 4.84 6.22 10.66
CA ASP A 27 4.95 7.59 11.19
C ASP A 27 3.83 8.52 10.66
N TYR A 28 3.04 8.03 9.71
CA TYR A 28 1.93 8.76 9.11
C TYR A 28 0.59 8.08 9.43
N PRO A 29 -0.48 8.84 9.70
CA PRO A 29 -1.79 8.26 9.96
C PRO A 29 -2.32 7.51 8.73
N THR A 30 -2.76 6.27 8.90
CA THR A 30 -3.37 5.43 7.85
C THR A 30 -4.71 5.97 7.36
N SER A 31 -5.40 6.76 8.19
CA SER A 31 -6.64 7.46 7.84
C SER A 31 -6.43 8.68 6.94
N LEU A 32 -5.18 9.15 6.76
CA LEU A 32 -4.83 10.28 5.94
C LEU A 32 -4.16 9.80 4.65
N MET A 33 -4.97 9.63 3.62
CA MET A 33 -4.44 9.55 2.27
C MET A 33 -3.68 10.85 1.96
N SER A 34 -2.50 10.70 1.39
CA SER A 34 -1.41 11.68 1.50
C SER A 34 -1.48 12.78 0.44
N GLY A 35 -2.32 12.60 -0.57
CA GLY A 35 -2.60 13.55 -1.63
C GLY A 35 -3.41 12.91 -2.75
N ALA A 36 -4.18 13.74 -3.46
CA ALA A 36 -5.01 13.35 -4.58
C ALA A 36 -4.85 14.35 -5.71
N TRP A 37 -4.76 13.87 -6.95
CA TRP A 37 -4.60 14.70 -8.14
C TRP A 37 -5.50 14.20 -9.26
N VAL A 38 -6.04 15.14 -10.03
CA VAL A 38 -6.57 14.92 -11.37
C VAL A 38 -5.62 15.63 -12.31
N LEU A 39 -5.05 14.90 -13.26
CA LEU A 39 -4.11 15.42 -14.26
C LEU A 39 -4.78 15.32 -15.62
N GLY A 40 -4.61 16.33 -16.45
CA GLY A 40 -5.21 16.32 -17.79
C GLY A 40 -5.15 17.68 -18.46
N PRO A 41 -5.53 17.76 -19.74
CA PRO A 41 -5.46 19.01 -20.51
C PRO A 41 -6.33 20.15 -19.97
N ALA A 42 -7.43 19.83 -19.29
CA ALA A 42 -8.30 20.82 -18.66
C ALA A 42 -7.95 21.10 -17.18
N GLU A 43 -6.93 20.44 -16.64
CA GLU A 43 -6.55 20.52 -15.24
C GLU A 43 -5.36 21.46 -15.02
N SER A 44 -5.18 21.90 -13.78
CA SER A 44 -4.03 22.73 -13.36
C SER A 44 -2.67 22.04 -13.58
N HIS A 45 -2.65 20.72 -13.67
CA HIS A 45 -1.47 19.91 -13.96
C HIS A 45 -1.72 18.98 -15.15
N GLY A 46 -0.84 19.02 -16.15
CA GLY A 46 -0.85 18.07 -17.26
C GLY A 46 -0.28 16.70 -16.86
N VAL A 47 -0.53 15.69 -17.69
CA VAL A 47 -0.05 14.30 -17.50
C VAL A 47 1.48 14.23 -17.40
N ASP A 48 2.21 15.17 -18.02
CA ASP A 48 3.67 15.26 -17.94
C ASP A 48 4.21 15.42 -16.51
N SER A 49 3.38 15.89 -15.58
CA SER A 49 3.74 16.01 -14.15
C SER A 49 3.78 14.66 -13.41
N LEU A 50 3.21 13.60 -13.99
CA LEU A 50 3.07 12.29 -13.36
C LEU A 50 4.42 11.72 -12.91
N GLY A 51 5.46 11.82 -13.74
CA GLY A 51 6.78 11.30 -13.37
C GLY A 51 7.38 11.96 -12.13
N SER A 52 7.17 13.26 -11.95
CA SER A 52 7.59 13.96 -10.72
C SER A 52 6.80 13.48 -9.51
N LEU A 53 5.50 13.23 -9.67
CA LEU A 53 4.62 12.78 -8.59
C LEU A 53 4.90 11.34 -8.16
N LEU A 54 5.37 10.49 -9.07
CA LEU A 54 5.72 9.08 -8.80
C LEU A 54 7.14 8.87 -8.24
N THR A 55 7.90 9.94 -8.03
CA THR A 55 9.27 9.82 -7.51
C THR A 55 9.28 9.18 -6.11
N ASN A 56 10.08 8.12 -5.95
CA ASN A 56 10.19 7.34 -4.70
C ASN A 56 8.88 6.67 -4.24
N THR A 57 7.98 6.35 -5.18
CA THR A 57 6.76 5.60 -4.90
C THR A 57 6.75 4.24 -5.59
N TRP A 58 5.89 3.36 -5.08
CA TRP A 58 5.47 2.16 -5.80
C TRP A 58 4.20 2.51 -6.58
N ALA A 59 4.20 2.33 -7.90
CA ALA A 59 3.05 2.62 -8.74
C ALA A 59 2.06 1.45 -8.70
N LEU A 60 0.78 1.73 -8.46
CA LEU A 60 -0.32 0.77 -8.53
C LEU A 60 -1.29 1.24 -9.63
N PRO A 61 -1.02 0.91 -10.91
CA PRO A 61 -1.92 1.23 -12.00
C PRO A 61 -3.17 0.33 -11.99
N LEU A 62 -4.35 0.93 -12.11
CA LEU A 62 -5.64 0.21 -12.08
C LEU A 62 -6.06 -0.32 -13.45
N THR A 63 -5.44 0.17 -14.53
CA THR A 63 -5.72 -0.24 -15.91
C THR A 63 -4.44 -0.40 -16.73
N PRO A 64 -4.46 -1.13 -17.86
CA PRO A 64 -3.31 -1.21 -18.76
C PRO A 64 -2.89 0.17 -19.30
N ALA A 65 -3.84 1.08 -19.51
CA ALA A 65 -3.55 2.46 -19.91
C ALA A 65 -2.80 3.21 -18.81
N ALA A 66 -3.21 3.06 -17.54
CA ALA A 66 -2.47 3.63 -16.41
C ALA A 66 -1.05 3.05 -16.30
N ALA A 67 -0.90 1.74 -16.52
CA ALA A 67 0.40 1.08 -16.47
C ALA A 67 1.36 1.61 -17.56
N ALA A 68 0.84 1.90 -18.75
CA ALA A 68 1.62 2.46 -19.85
C ALA A 68 2.13 3.89 -19.58
N LEU A 69 1.51 4.63 -18.66
CA LEU A 69 1.93 5.97 -18.26
C LEU A 69 2.98 5.97 -17.14
N VAL A 70 3.24 4.83 -16.49
CA VAL A 70 4.24 4.74 -15.43
C VAL A 70 5.65 4.84 -16.05
N PRO A 71 6.49 5.82 -15.64
CA PRO A 71 7.83 5.95 -16.18
C PRO A 71 8.71 4.73 -15.91
N ALA A 72 9.62 4.45 -16.84
CA ALA A 72 10.62 3.39 -16.68
C ALA A 72 11.44 3.61 -15.39
N GLY A 73 11.68 2.52 -14.64
CA GLY A 73 12.42 2.56 -13.37
C GLY A 73 11.56 2.81 -12.14
N ILE A 74 10.27 3.13 -12.29
CA ILE A 74 9.32 3.17 -11.18
C ILE A 74 8.76 1.75 -10.97
N PRO A 75 8.88 1.17 -9.76
CA PRO A 75 8.42 -0.18 -9.52
C PRO A 75 6.88 -0.24 -9.55
N VAL A 76 6.35 -1.20 -10.31
CA VAL A 76 4.91 -1.42 -10.47
C VAL A 76 4.45 -2.57 -9.58
N ILE A 77 3.36 -2.37 -8.87
CA ILE A 77 2.71 -3.35 -8.00
C ILE A 77 1.20 -3.42 -8.25
N SER A 78 0.58 -4.47 -7.75
CA SER A 78 -0.87 -4.65 -7.68
C SER A 78 -1.38 -4.61 -6.24
N LEU A 79 -2.70 -4.60 -6.05
CA LEU A 79 -3.30 -4.78 -4.72
C LEU A 79 -2.98 -6.16 -4.14
N ASP A 80 -2.84 -7.18 -4.98
CA ASP A 80 -2.41 -8.52 -4.55
C ASP A 80 -0.97 -8.52 -4.03
N ASP A 81 -0.09 -7.71 -4.62
CA ASP A 81 1.28 -7.53 -4.13
C ASP A 81 1.27 -6.85 -2.74
N VAL A 82 0.39 -5.85 -2.51
CA VAL A 82 0.22 -5.23 -1.17
C VAL A 82 -0.21 -6.26 -0.13
N ARG A 83 -1.19 -7.11 -0.45
CA ARG A 83 -1.60 -8.24 0.39
C ARG A 83 -0.44 -9.21 0.64
N ALA A 84 0.26 -9.62 -0.43
CA ALA A 84 1.38 -10.55 -0.35
C ALA A 84 2.52 -9.99 0.52
N ALA A 85 2.74 -8.67 0.51
CA ALA A 85 3.72 -8.04 1.40
C ALA A 85 3.33 -8.19 2.87
N VAL A 86 2.05 -7.97 3.22
CA VAL A 86 1.55 -8.20 4.60
C VAL A 86 1.71 -9.66 5.01
N GLU A 87 1.36 -10.59 4.11
CA GLU A 87 1.52 -12.03 4.33
C GLU A 87 2.99 -12.42 4.56
N ALA A 88 3.90 -11.91 3.72
CA ALA A 88 5.33 -12.15 3.83
C ALA A 88 5.91 -11.59 5.14
N GLY A 89 5.55 -10.36 5.51
CA GLY A 89 5.97 -9.75 6.77
C GLY A 89 5.47 -10.52 8.00
N LEU A 90 4.22 -11.00 7.98
CA LEU A 90 3.69 -11.86 9.02
C LEU A 90 4.41 -13.22 9.06
N GLY A 91 4.74 -13.78 7.90
CA GLY A 91 5.53 -15.00 7.76
C GLY A 91 6.92 -14.88 8.38
N GLU A 92 7.63 -13.79 8.11
CA GLU A 92 8.92 -13.47 8.72
C GLU A 92 8.82 -13.42 10.25
N ILE A 93 7.83 -12.69 10.80
CA ILE A 93 7.60 -12.62 12.25
C ILE A 93 7.36 -14.02 12.83
N LYS A 94 6.54 -14.84 12.17
CA LYS A 94 6.26 -16.22 12.60
C LYS A 94 7.51 -17.10 12.58
N SER A 95 8.39 -16.92 11.59
CA SER A 95 9.68 -17.62 11.52
C SER A 95 10.58 -17.28 12.71
N VAL A 96 10.69 -15.99 13.05
CA VAL A 96 11.44 -15.54 14.24
C VAL A 96 10.84 -16.11 15.53
N ILE A 97 9.52 -16.15 15.66
CA ILE A 97 8.86 -16.79 16.81
C ILE A 97 9.22 -18.28 16.90
N ALA A 98 9.18 -18.99 15.77
CA ALA A 98 9.49 -20.42 15.74
C ALA A 98 10.94 -20.68 16.18
N SER A 99 11.89 -19.92 15.65
CA SER A 99 13.31 -20.01 16.06
C SER A 99 13.49 -19.67 17.55
N ALA A 100 12.93 -18.56 18.02
CA ALA A 100 13.05 -18.17 19.43
C ALA A 100 12.43 -19.21 20.40
N LYS A 101 11.35 -19.88 19.99
CA LYS A 101 10.72 -20.95 20.78
C LYS A 101 11.50 -22.27 20.76
N GLN A 102 12.33 -22.51 19.75
CA GLN A 102 13.28 -23.64 19.80
C GLN A 102 14.32 -23.40 20.88
N ASP A 103 14.84 -22.18 20.98
CA ASP A 103 15.84 -21.80 21.99
C ASP A 103 15.24 -21.70 23.41
N ASN A 104 14.02 -21.16 23.51
CA ASN A 104 13.30 -21.05 24.78
C ASN A 104 11.81 -21.42 24.61
N PRO A 105 11.44 -22.69 24.88
CA PRO A 105 10.06 -23.18 24.74
C PRO A 105 9.02 -22.47 25.60
N LYS A 106 9.44 -21.76 26.67
CA LYS A 106 8.55 -21.02 27.58
C LYS A 106 8.10 -19.67 27.02
N LEU A 107 8.66 -19.22 25.88
CA LEU A 107 8.26 -17.96 25.27
C LEU A 107 6.80 -18.00 24.81
N VAL A 108 6.08 -16.91 25.11
CA VAL A 108 4.69 -16.71 24.71
C VAL A 108 4.65 -15.98 23.37
N ALA A 109 4.13 -16.66 22.35
CA ALA A 109 3.86 -16.06 21.05
C ALA A 109 2.71 -15.03 21.15
N PRO A 110 2.80 -13.88 20.46
CA PRO A 110 1.63 -13.04 20.21
C PRO A 110 0.54 -13.82 19.47
N ARG A 111 -0.71 -13.39 19.65
CA ARG A 111 -1.82 -13.85 18.82
C ARG A 111 -2.03 -12.81 17.73
N PHE A 112 -1.94 -13.23 16.48
CA PHE A 112 -2.26 -12.39 15.33
C PHE A 112 -3.67 -12.73 14.86
N ASN A 113 -4.43 -11.69 14.49
CA ASN A 113 -5.73 -11.89 13.86
C ASN A 113 -5.55 -12.58 12.50
N ALA A 114 -6.59 -13.27 12.05
CA ALA A 114 -6.64 -13.70 10.66
C ALA A 114 -6.58 -12.47 9.74
N LEU A 115 -5.87 -12.59 8.62
CA LEU A 115 -5.86 -11.51 7.64
C LEU A 115 -7.26 -11.39 7.03
N PRO A 116 -7.79 -10.16 6.93
CA PRO A 116 -9.09 -9.93 6.30
C PRO A 116 -9.01 -10.14 4.79
N THR A 117 -10.16 -10.32 4.16
CA THR A 117 -10.33 -10.09 2.72
C THR A 117 -10.70 -8.62 2.55
N ILE A 118 -9.89 -7.85 1.83
CA ILE A 118 -10.12 -6.42 1.58
C ILE A 118 -10.22 -6.22 0.07
N SER A 119 -11.35 -5.66 -0.38
CA SER A 119 -11.61 -5.30 -1.77
C SER A 119 -11.82 -3.78 -1.90
N PRO A 120 -11.43 -3.15 -3.02
CA PRO A 120 -11.82 -1.76 -3.31
C PRO A 120 -13.33 -1.53 -3.24
N ASP A 121 -14.13 -2.55 -3.59
CA ASP A 121 -15.60 -2.45 -3.59
C ASP A 121 -16.18 -2.23 -2.19
N ASP A 122 -15.48 -2.69 -1.13
CA ASP A 122 -15.89 -2.51 0.27
C ASP A 122 -15.99 -1.02 0.66
N PHE A 123 -15.30 -0.15 -0.09
CA PHE A 123 -15.20 1.28 0.21
C PHE A 123 -16.15 2.14 -0.61
N ARG A 124 -16.66 1.67 -1.76
CA ARG A 124 -17.41 2.51 -2.72
C ARG A 124 -18.58 3.26 -2.08
N ALA A 125 -19.32 2.63 -1.17
CA ALA A 125 -20.47 3.24 -0.50
C ALA A 125 -20.12 4.46 0.38
N ALA A 126 -18.86 4.58 0.82
CA ALA A 126 -18.36 5.71 1.59
C ALA A 126 -17.80 6.85 0.70
N TYR A 127 -17.79 6.67 -0.62
CA TYR A 127 -17.33 7.70 -1.55
C TYR A 127 -18.40 8.77 -1.80
N HIS A 128 -18.01 10.03 -1.66
CA HIS A 128 -18.90 11.18 -1.85
C HIS A 128 -18.24 12.30 -2.70
N GLY A 129 -17.18 11.97 -3.44
CA GLY A 129 -16.48 12.92 -4.32
C GLY A 129 -16.98 12.88 -5.77
N GLU A 130 -16.18 13.45 -6.67
CA GLU A 130 -16.46 13.42 -8.11
C GLU A 130 -16.46 11.98 -8.65
N PRO A 131 -17.48 11.53 -9.42
CA PRO A 131 -17.61 10.14 -9.84
C PRO A 131 -16.35 9.55 -10.51
N GLN A 132 -15.63 10.41 -11.22
CA GLN A 132 -14.41 10.05 -11.93
C GLN A 132 -13.24 9.64 -11.03
N ALA A 133 -13.24 10.04 -9.75
CA ALA A 133 -12.19 9.67 -8.81
C ALA A 133 -12.57 8.50 -7.88
N GLU A 134 -13.78 7.95 -8.00
CA GLU A 134 -14.26 6.84 -7.17
C GLU A 134 -13.33 5.62 -7.24
N THR A 135 -12.98 5.17 -8.45
CA THR A 135 -12.17 3.96 -8.65
C THR A 135 -10.79 4.08 -8.00
N ALA A 136 -10.09 5.18 -8.25
CA ALA A 136 -8.79 5.45 -7.64
C ALA A 136 -8.88 5.56 -6.11
N TRP A 137 -9.92 6.23 -5.60
CA TRP A 137 -10.14 6.41 -4.18
C TRP A 137 -10.47 5.09 -3.46
N SER A 138 -11.32 4.26 -4.04
CA SER A 138 -11.70 2.94 -3.49
C SER A 138 -10.48 2.01 -3.42
N ALA A 139 -9.65 2.01 -4.46
CA ALA A 139 -8.40 1.24 -4.45
C ALA A 139 -7.39 1.78 -3.43
N ALA A 140 -7.24 3.11 -3.32
CA ALA A 140 -6.39 3.73 -2.30
C ALA A 140 -6.87 3.41 -0.87
N SER A 141 -8.19 3.36 -0.66
CA SER A 141 -8.79 2.98 0.61
C SER A 141 -8.52 1.52 0.96
N ALA A 142 -8.57 0.61 -0.02
CA ALA A 142 -8.15 -0.78 0.17
C ALA A 142 -6.66 -0.89 0.55
N VAL A 143 -5.77 -0.12 -0.09
CA VAL A 143 -4.35 -0.06 0.31
C VAL A 143 -4.19 0.47 1.73
N ALA A 144 -4.93 1.51 2.11
CA ALA A 144 -4.90 2.06 3.46
C ALA A 144 -5.37 1.06 4.52
N ALA A 145 -6.40 0.26 4.22
CA ALA A 145 -6.87 -0.81 5.10
C ALA A 145 -5.86 -1.96 5.25
N TRP A 146 -5.13 -2.31 4.19
CA TRP A 146 -4.00 -3.23 4.29
C TRP A 146 -2.85 -2.66 5.13
N MET A 147 -2.56 -1.36 4.99
CA MET A 147 -1.57 -0.69 5.84
C MET A 147 -2.01 -0.72 7.32
N GLN A 148 -3.29 -0.49 7.60
CA GLN A 148 -3.82 -0.62 8.97
C GLN A 148 -3.66 -2.05 9.50
N THR A 149 -3.99 -3.05 8.70
CA THR A 149 -3.79 -4.48 9.06
C THR A 149 -2.32 -4.76 9.41
N TRP A 150 -1.38 -4.18 8.66
CA TRP A 150 0.05 -4.30 8.95
C TRP A 150 0.44 -3.61 10.27
N LEU A 151 -0.10 -2.43 10.56
CA LEU A 151 0.17 -1.73 11.82
C LEU A 151 -0.35 -2.50 13.04
N ASP A 152 -1.50 -3.16 12.92
CA ASP A 152 -2.05 -4.00 13.99
C ASP A 152 -1.12 -5.21 14.26
N ILE A 153 -0.58 -5.82 13.20
CA ILE A 153 0.43 -6.89 13.32
C ILE A 153 1.70 -6.37 14.01
N GLU A 154 2.21 -5.22 13.59
CA GLU A 154 3.40 -4.60 14.19
C GLU A 154 3.16 -4.20 15.66
N GLN A 155 1.96 -3.77 16.02
CA GLN A 155 1.58 -3.51 17.42
C GLN A 155 1.66 -4.80 18.25
N GLN A 156 1.11 -5.92 17.75
CA GLN A 156 1.19 -7.21 18.43
C GLN A 156 2.64 -7.72 18.52
N ARG A 157 3.43 -7.61 17.45
CA ARG A 157 4.85 -7.97 17.43
C ARG A 157 5.63 -7.23 18.52
N ARG A 158 5.45 -5.91 18.60
CA ARG A 158 6.13 -5.04 19.58
C ARG A 158 5.69 -5.27 21.02
N SER A 159 4.62 -6.01 21.26
CA SER A 159 4.20 -6.38 22.62
C SER A 159 5.11 -7.43 23.29
N ARG A 160 6.14 -7.96 22.59
CA ARG A 160 7.08 -8.95 23.11
C ARG A 160 8.52 -8.46 23.03
N ALA A 161 9.25 -8.58 24.14
CA ALA A 161 10.66 -8.15 24.22
C ALA A 161 11.55 -8.87 23.20
N TYR A 162 11.50 -10.21 23.14
CA TYR A 162 12.34 -10.99 22.22
C TYR A 162 12.10 -10.65 20.73
N LEU A 163 10.90 -10.21 20.36
CA LEU A 163 10.61 -9.75 18.98
C LEU A 163 11.06 -8.31 18.73
N LYS A 164 11.12 -7.48 19.77
CA LYS A 164 11.72 -6.14 19.69
C LYS A 164 13.25 -6.25 19.55
N ASP A 165 13.85 -7.19 20.27
CA ASP A 165 15.29 -7.42 20.21
C ASP A 165 15.70 -7.96 18.82
N ALA A 166 14.91 -8.87 18.25
CA ALA A 166 15.19 -9.47 16.94
C ALA A 166 14.82 -8.57 15.74
N LEU A 167 13.69 -7.86 15.80
CA LEU A 167 13.12 -7.14 14.64
C LEU A 167 12.99 -5.62 14.86
N GLY A 168 13.59 -5.09 15.92
CA GLY A 168 13.54 -3.67 16.28
C GLY A 168 12.31 -3.29 17.10
N SER A 169 12.44 -2.21 17.88
CA SER A 169 11.42 -1.75 18.84
C SER A 169 10.34 -0.85 18.23
N SER A 170 10.61 -0.25 17.07
CA SER A 170 9.70 0.63 16.32
C SER A 170 8.78 -0.18 15.40
N ALA A 171 7.63 0.39 15.04
CA ALA A 171 6.81 -0.16 13.96
C ALA A 171 7.59 -0.07 12.65
N ARG A 172 7.42 -1.07 11.78
CA ARG A 172 8.06 -1.11 10.47
C ARG A 172 7.09 -0.63 9.39
N SER A 173 7.64 -0.08 8.31
CA SER A 173 6.85 0.22 7.10
C SER A 173 6.29 -1.06 6.48
N LEU A 174 5.25 -0.92 5.65
CA LEU A 174 4.73 -2.02 4.84
C LEU A 174 5.90 -2.67 4.05
N PRO A 175 6.12 -3.99 4.16
CA PRO A 175 7.36 -4.61 3.71
C PRO A 175 7.31 -4.99 2.22
N LEU A 176 7.03 -4.01 1.35
CA LEU A 176 6.96 -4.20 -0.11
C LEU A 176 8.28 -4.71 -0.72
N HIS A 177 9.41 -4.43 -0.07
CA HIS A 177 10.73 -4.90 -0.47
C HIS A 177 10.91 -6.43 -0.34
N LEU A 178 10.01 -7.13 0.36
CA LEU A 178 10.01 -8.59 0.45
C LEU A 178 9.43 -9.25 -0.82
N LEU A 179 8.82 -8.46 -1.69
CA LEU A 179 8.29 -8.96 -2.95
C LEU A 179 9.39 -9.04 -4.01
N PRO A 180 9.33 -10.03 -4.92
CA PRO A 180 10.18 -10.03 -6.09
C PRO A 180 9.91 -8.78 -6.93
N THR A 181 10.95 -8.02 -7.26
CA THR A 181 10.86 -6.92 -8.22
C THR A 181 10.47 -7.48 -9.58
N ARG A 182 9.34 -7.04 -10.14
CA ARG A 182 8.88 -7.39 -11.49
C ARG A 182 9.39 -6.38 -12.50
#